data_AF-A0A935PSU7-F1
#
_entry.id   AF-A0A935PSU7-F1
#
_cell.length_a   1.000
_cell.length_b   1.000
_cell.length_c   1.000
_cell.angle_alpha   90.00
_cell.angle_beta   90.00
_cell.angle_gamma   90.00
#
_symmetry.space_group_name_H-M   'P 1'
#
loop_
_entity.id
_entity.type
_entity.pdbx_description
1 polymer ?
#
loop_
_entity_poly.entity_id
_entity_poly.type
_entity_poly.pdbx_seq_one_letter_code
_entity_poly.pdbx_strand_id
1 'polypeptide(L)'
;MTRILSWNLNHRSRPKRIPAGVVDAIRQLHPDILVLNEYVQGTDHRRLWDDLRSMGLGFIKISERRPGHNQVLMASKRDFIVGAVPAPSVHCDSHGRTNFLAASFREPEFTLIGLRAPAYESARQVRAYWGIDGNAEGDRVTEGRRDRRHEWRPGE
;
A
#
# COMPACT_ATOMS: atom_id res chain seq x y z
N MET A 1 -12.70 7.31 18.02
CA MET A 1 -12.81 6.93 16.60
C MET A 1 -11.40 6.63 16.10
N THR A 2 -11.17 5.46 15.48
CA THR A 2 -9.84 5.10 14.93
C THR A 2 -9.59 5.87 13.63
N ARG A 3 -8.48 6.61 13.53
CA ARG A 3 -8.06 7.29 12.30
C ARG A 3 -7.02 6.46 11.55
N ILE A 4 -7.32 6.13 10.29
CA ILE A 4 -6.44 5.35 9.43
C ILE A 4 -5.94 6.26 8.30
N LEU A 5 -4.63 6.39 8.15
CA LEU A 5 -3.99 7.07 7.02
C LEU A 5 -3.37 6.03 6.10
N SER A 6 -3.67 6.10 4.81
CA SER A 6 -3.05 5.28 3.77
C SER A 6 -2.39 6.17 2.73
N TRP A 7 -1.15 5.86 2.35
CA TRP A 7 -0.40 6.63 1.35
C TRP A 7 0.50 5.73 0.50
N ASN A 8 0.35 5.80 -0.83
CA ASN A 8 1.33 5.27 -1.78
C ASN A 8 2.56 6.21 -1.91
N LEU A 9 3.74 5.74 -1.50
CA LEU A 9 4.98 6.53 -1.55
C LEU A 9 5.61 6.64 -2.94
N ASN A 10 5.10 5.91 -3.94
CA ASN A 10 5.59 5.92 -5.32
C ASN A 10 7.10 5.63 -5.43
N HIS A 11 7.61 4.69 -4.62
CA HIS A 11 9.02 4.28 -4.72
C HIS A 11 9.32 3.47 -5.99
N ARG A 12 8.30 2.89 -6.65
CA ARG A 12 8.46 2.14 -7.91
C ARG A 12 9.54 1.03 -7.82
N SER A 13 9.47 0.19 -6.79
CA SER A 13 10.36 -0.96 -6.56
C SER A 13 11.83 -0.62 -6.35
N ARG A 14 12.17 0.64 -6.08
CA ARG A 14 13.54 1.09 -5.77
C ARG A 14 13.56 1.89 -4.48
N PRO A 15 14.56 1.72 -3.61
CA PRO A 15 14.69 2.60 -2.45
C PRO A 15 14.76 4.05 -2.91
N LYS A 16 13.93 4.92 -2.33
CA LYS A 16 13.98 6.35 -2.52
C LYS A 16 14.01 7.03 -1.17
N ARG A 17 14.65 8.19 -1.13
CA ARG A 17 14.56 9.08 0.02
C ARG A 17 13.10 9.50 0.20
N ILE A 18 12.60 9.39 1.43
CA ILE A 18 11.28 9.88 1.78
C ILE A 18 11.40 11.38 2.07
N PRO A 19 10.68 12.25 1.34
CA PRO A 19 10.71 13.69 1.58
C PRO A 19 10.26 14.03 3.00
N ALA A 20 10.89 15.03 3.64
CA ALA A 20 10.53 15.47 4.99
C ALA A 20 9.05 15.86 5.12
N GLY A 21 8.48 16.49 4.08
CA GLY A 21 7.07 16.87 4.04
C GLY A 21 6.09 15.69 4.17
N VAL A 22 6.49 14.45 3.85
CA VAL A 22 5.66 13.26 4.10
C VAL A 22 5.52 13.01 5.59
N VAL A 23 6.63 13.08 6.33
CA VAL A 23 6.65 12.91 7.80
C VAL A 23 5.86 14.03 8.47
N ASP A 24 6.00 15.27 8.00
CA ASP A 24 5.25 16.40 8.53
C ASP A 24 3.75 16.27 8.29
N ALA A 25 3.33 15.80 7.11
CA ALA A 25 1.94 15.52 6.80
C ALA A 25 1.36 14.39 7.68
N ILE A 26 2.11 13.29 7.88
CA ILE A 26 1.69 12.22 8.81
C ILE A 26 1.51 12.79 10.22
N ARG A 27 2.44 13.63 10.68
CA ARG A 27 2.38 14.27 12.00
C ARG A 27 1.12 15.12 12.14
N GLN A 28 0.82 15.97 11.16
CA GLN A 28 -0.36 16.86 11.17
C GLN A 28 -1.69 16.10 11.13
N LEU A 29 -1.73 14.95 10.44
CA LEU A 29 -2.95 14.15 10.32
C LEU A 29 -3.23 13.28 11.56
N HIS A 30 -2.24 13.12 12.44
CA HIS A 30 -2.32 12.38 13.71
C HIS A 30 -3.02 10.99 13.59
N PRO A 31 -2.64 10.11 12.63
CA PRO A 31 -3.29 8.82 12.48
C PRO A 31 -3.05 7.91 13.69
N ASP A 32 -3.98 7.00 13.96
CA ASP A 32 -3.78 5.89 14.90
C ASP A 32 -3.13 4.69 14.23
N ILE A 33 -3.39 4.54 12.93
CA ILE A 33 -2.80 3.51 12.07
C ILE A 33 -2.39 4.16 10.74
N LEU A 34 -1.16 3.90 10.33
CA LEU A 34 -0.56 4.33 9.07
C LEU A 34 -0.30 3.11 8.19
N VAL A 35 -0.67 3.20 6.92
CA VAL A 35 -0.35 2.21 5.87
C VAL A 35 0.40 2.92 4.75
N LEU A 36 1.62 2.48 4.47
CA LEU A 36 2.43 2.98 3.36
C LEU A 36 2.56 1.90 2.29
N ASN A 37 2.05 2.19 1.10
CA ASN A 37 2.16 1.35 -0.09
C ASN A 37 3.33 1.81 -0.96
N GLU A 38 3.82 0.93 -1.84
CA GLU A 38 5.06 1.15 -2.60
C GLU A 38 6.21 1.62 -1.72
N TYR A 39 6.32 1.03 -0.53
CA TYR A 39 7.46 1.24 0.33
C TYR A 39 8.57 0.26 -0.10
N VAL A 40 9.81 0.70 -0.15
CA VAL A 40 10.94 -0.18 -0.50
C VAL A 40 12.05 0.07 0.49
N GLN A 41 12.34 -0.90 1.35
CA GLN A 41 13.33 -0.73 2.41
C GLN A 41 14.74 -0.46 1.86
N GLY A 42 15.38 0.58 2.38
CA GLY A 42 16.71 1.09 2.04
C GLY A 42 17.43 1.70 3.26
N THR A 43 18.34 2.65 3.03
CA THR A 43 19.24 3.21 4.07
C THR A 43 18.56 4.19 5.03
N ASP A 44 17.69 5.07 4.53
CA ASP A 44 17.06 6.17 5.31
C ASP A 44 15.86 5.73 6.18
N HIS A 45 15.64 4.43 6.32
CA HIS A 45 14.39 3.87 6.81
C HIS A 45 14.33 3.88 8.33
N ARG A 46 15.49 3.80 8.97
CA ARG A 46 15.61 3.95 10.43
C ARG A 46 15.09 5.31 10.86
N ARG A 47 15.46 6.37 10.14
CA ARG A 47 14.97 7.73 10.42
C ARG A 47 13.45 7.82 10.33
N LEU A 48 12.84 7.28 9.26
CA LEU A 48 11.38 7.21 9.17
C LEU A 48 10.79 6.47 10.38
N TRP A 49 11.33 5.32 10.77
CA TRP A 49 10.78 4.55 11.88
C TRP A 49 10.91 5.27 13.21
N ASP A 50 12.01 5.99 13.43
CA ASP A 50 12.22 6.78 14.62
C ASP A 50 11.25 7.98 14.66
N ASP A 51 11.00 8.63 13.52
CA ASP A 51 9.98 9.67 13.39
C ASP A 51 8.56 9.12 13.64
N LEU A 52 8.24 7.92 13.12
CA LEU A 52 6.94 7.28 13.38
C LEU A 52 6.78 6.90 14.86
N ARG A 53 7.82 6.36 15.48
CA ARG A 53 7.84 6.06 16.92
C ARG A 53 7.65 7.31 17.77
N SER A 54 8.28 8.43 17.40
CA SER A 54 8.11 9.69 18.13
C SER A 54 6.67 10.24 18.03
N MET A 55 5.88 9.80 17.03
CA MET A 55 4.45 10.09 16.91
C MET A 55 3.55 9.08 17.63
N GLY A 56 4.14 8.11 18.33
CA GLY A 56 3.44 7.01 18.98
C GLY A 56 3.15 5.81 18.07
N LEU A 57 3.48 5.86 16.77
CA LEU A 57 3.27 4.76 15.82
C LEU A 57 4.37 3.70 15.94
N GLY A 58 4.56 3.15 17.14
CA GLY A 58 5.70 2.29 17.48
C GLY A 58 5.57 0.83 17.03
N PHE A 59 4.34 0.35 16.83
CA PHE A 59 4.09 -1.01 16.34
C PHE A 59 4.22 -1.01 14.82
N ILE A 60 5.42 -1.31 14.31
CA ILE A 60 5.73 -1.28 12.88
C ILE A 60 5.91 -2.70 12.36
N LYS A 61 5.19 -3.06 11.30
CA LYS A 61 5.33 -4.32 10.56
C LYS A 61 5.41 -4.01 9.07
N ILE A 62 6.14 -4.86 8.34
CA ILE A 62 6.34 -4.70 6.91
C ILE A 62 6.07 -6.06 6.26
N SER A 63 5.47 -6.05 5.08
CA SER A 63 5.28 -7.24 4.26
C SER A 63 6.63 -7.87 3.85
N GLU A 64 6.54 -9.07 3.28
CA GLU A 64 7.69 -9.83 2.79
C GLU A 64 8.62 -8.98 1.91
N ARG A 65 9.93 -9.05 2.17
CA ARG A 65 10.94 -8.37 1.38
C ARG A 65 11.40 -9.27 0.24
N ARG A 66 11.33 -8.78 -1.00
CA ARG A 66 11.98 -9.40 -2.16
C ARG A 66 12.75 -8.36 -2.98
N PRO A 67 13.92 -8.71 -3.56
CA PRO A 67 14.66 -7.80 -4.43
C PRO A 67 13.81 -7.34 -5.61
N GLY A 68 13.78 -6.03 -5.90
CA GLY A 68 13.01 -5.46 -7.01
C GLY A 68 11.50 -5.37 -6.77
N HIS A 69 11.05 -5.55 -5.52
CA HIS A 69 9.64 -5.56 -5.16
C HIS A 69 9.30 -4.42 -4.19
N ASN A 70 8.10 -3.88 -4.36
CA ASN A 70 7.45 -3.03 -3.37
C ASN A 70 7.03 -3.83 -2.14
N GLN A 71 6.96 -3.15 -1.01
CA GLN A 71 6.47 -3.61 0.27
C GLN A 71 5.31 -2.73 0.74
N VAL A 72 4.54 -3.26 1.68
CA VAL A 72 3.56 -2.53 2.48
C VAL A 72 4.13 -2.39 3.88
N LEU A 73 4.20 -1.16 4.39
CA LEU A 73 4.52 -0.89 5.78
C LEU A 73 3.24 -0.51 6.51
N MET A 74 3.00 -1.12 7.66
CA MET A 74 1.94 -0.70 8.58
C MET A 74 2.57 -0.28 9.91
N ALA A 75 2.19 0.89 10.39
CA ALA A 75 2.59 1.41 11.70
C ALA A 75 1.34 1.76 12.51
N SER A 76 1.36 1.52 13.82
CA SER A 76 0.18 1.71 14.67
C SER A 76 0.57 2.17 16.07
N LYS A 77 -0.34 2.89 16.73
CA LYS A 77 -0.24 3.25 18.15
C LYS A 77 -0.50 2.08 19.10
N ARG A 78 -1.19 1.05 18.61
CA ARG A 78 -1.49 -0.19 19.35
C ARG A 78 -0.93 -1.42 18.64
N ASP A 79 -0.70 -2.48 19.40
CA ASP A 79 -0.20 -3.73 18.86
C ASP A 79 -1.18 -4.40 17.89
N PHE A 80 -0.63 -5.21 16.99
CA PHE A 80 -1.39 -6.00 16.03
C PHE A 80 -0.61 -7.21 15.54
N ILE A 81 -1.35 -8.23 15.10
CA ILE A 81 -0.79 -9.50 14.63
C ILE A 81 -0.90 -9.54 13.11
N VAL A 82 0.19 -9.89 12.43
CA VAL A 82 0.22 -10.06 10.98
C VAL A 82 -0.14 -11.50 10.60
N GLY A 83 -0.90 -11.68 9.52
CA GLY A 83 -1.03 -12.97 8.85
C GLY A 83 -2.33 -13.73 9.06
N ALA A 84 -3.37 -13.09 9.62
CA ALA A 84 -4.69 -13.74 9.77
C ALA A 84 -5.43 -13.97 8.45
N VAL A 85 -5.11 -13.20 7.39
CA VAL A 85 -5.74 -13.29 6.07
C VAL A 85 -4.64 -13.49 5.02
N PRO A 86 -4.74 -14.51 4.15
CA PRO A 86 -3.77 -14.72 3.07
C PRO A 86 -3.92 -13.66 1.98
N ALA A 87 -2.83 -13.37 1.27
CA ALA A 87 -2.88 -12.54 0.07
C ALA A 87 -3.70 -13.23 -1.04
N PRO A 88 -4.37 -12.48 -1.93
CA PRO A 88 -5.06 -13.05 -3.08
C PRO A 88 -4.14 -13.96 -3.92
N SER A 89 -4.62 -15.15 -4.27
CA SER A 89 -3.83 -16.26 -4.79
C SER A 89 -3.73 -16.33 -6.32
N VAL A 90 -4.46 -15.49 -7.06
CA VAL A 90 -4.81 -15.84 -8.45
C VAL A 90 -3.75 -15.48 -9.49
N HIS A 91 -2.69 -14.75 -9.11
CA HIS A 91 -1.45 -14.78 -9.88
C HIS A 91 -0.27 -14.88 -8.93
N CYS A 92 0.44 -16.00 -9.01
CA CYS A 92 1.75 -16.25 -8.44
C CYS A 92 2.83 -15.32 -9.04
N ASP A 93 2.51 -14.07 -9.36
CA ASP A 93 3.55 -13.07 -9.45
C ASP A 93 4.16 -12.95 -8.04
N SER A 94 5.47 -12.85 -7.96
CA SER A 94 6.17 -12.68 -6.69
C SER A 94 5.78 -11.36 -6.00
N HIS A 95 4.93 -10.52 -6.62
CA HIS A 95 4.53 -9.20 -6.16
C HIS A 95 3.33 -9.23 -5.22
N GLY A 96 2.40 -10.19 -5.34
CA GLY A 96 1.22 -10.28 -4.49
C GLY A 96 1.57 -10.34 -2.99
N ARG A 97 2.53 -11.20 -2.62
CA ARG A 97 2.98 -11.37 -1.23
C ARG A 97 3.71 -10.16 -0.66
N THR A 98 4.42 -9.41 -1.50
CA THR A 98 5.15 -8.22 -1.07
C THR A 98 4.25 -6.99 -1.05
N ASN A 99 3.18 -6.94 -1.86
CA ASN A 99 2.24 -5.83 -1.91
C ASN A 99 1.01 -5.99 -1.01
N PHE A 100 1.02 -6.96 -0.09
CA PHE A 100 -0.10 -7.27 0.80
C PHE A 100 0.39 -7.41 2.25
N LEU A 101 -0.37 -6.84 3.19
CA LEU A 101 -0.16 -6.99 4.62
C LEU A 101 -1.50 -6.97 5.35
N ALA A 102 -1.91 -8.10 5.91
CA ALA A 102 -3.08 -8.21 6.77
C ALA A 102 -2.67 -8.09 8.25
N ALA A 103 -3.36 -7.23 9.00
CA ALA A 103 -3.13 -6.96 10.41
C ALA A 103 -4.43 -7.06 11.20
N SER A 104 -4.43 -7.89 12.25
CA SER A 104 -5.56 -8.04 13.16
C SER A 104 -5.32 -7.26 14.45
N PHE A 105 -6.29 -6.41 14.79
CA PHE A 105 -6.35 -5.61 16.02
C PHE A 105 -7.37 -6.21 16.96
N ARG A 106 -7.10 -6.19 18.28
CA ARG A 106 -7.99 -6.78 19.29
C ARG A 106 -9.00 -5.78 19.88
N GLU A 107 -8.65 -4.49 19.95
CA GLU A 107 -9.47 -3.48 20.63
C GLU A 107 -9.50 -2.14 19.88
N PRO A 108 -10.62 -1.80 19.19
CA PRO A 108 -11.70 -2.72 18.85
C PRO A 108 -11.20 -3.83 17.92
N GLU A 109 -11.94 -4.93 17.87
CA GLU A 109 -11.61 -6.05 17.01
C GLU A 109 -11.90 -5.73 15.54
N PHE A 110 -10.88 -5.74 14.70
CA PHE A 110 -11.01 -5.66 13.25
C PHE A 110 -9.73 -6.13 12.57
N THR A 111 -9.84 -6.44 11.28
CA THR A 111 -8.70 -6.69 10.41
C THR A 111 -8.53 -5.54 9.43
N LEU A 112 -7.30 -5.02 9.32
CA LEU A 112 -6.91 -4.05 8.32
C LEU A 112 -6.02 -4.73 7.28
N ILE A 113 -6.32 -4.50 6.01
CA ILE A 113 -5.53 -4.98 4.89
C ILE A 113 -4.88 -3.78 4.21
N GLY A 114 -3.55 -3.71 4.28
CA GLY A 114 -2.77 -2.85 3.39
C GLY A 114 -2.49 -3.60 2.10
N LEU A 115 -2.93 -3.06 0.97
CA LEU A 115 -2.77 -3.66 -0.35
C LEU A 115 -2.40 -2.59 -1.38
N ARG A 116 -1.44 -2.91 -2.25
CA ARG A 116 -1.32 -2.28 -3.56
C ARG A 116 -1.88 -3.21 -4.62
N ALA A 117 -3.09 -2.91 -5.09
CA ALA A 117 -3.71 -3.65 -6.17
C ALA A 117 -2.87 -3.53 -7.46
N PRO A 118 -2.83 -4.58 -8.30
CA PRO A 118 -2.30 -4.48 -9.66
C PRO A 118 -3.00 -3.38 -10.46
N ALA A 119 -2.29 -2.83 -11.46
CA ALA A 119 -2.92 -2.03 -12.49
C ALA A 119 -3.64 -2.98 -13.46
N TYR A 120 -4.95 -3.14 -13.29
CA TYR A 120 -5.74 -4.00 -14.16
C TYR A 120 -5.98 -3.33 -15.52
N GLU A 121 -5.87 -4.11 -16.58
CA GLU A 121 -6.14 -3.73 -17.96
C GLU A 121 -7.52 -4.23 -18.43
N SER A 122 -8.18 -5.11 -17.66
CA SER A 122 -9.51 -5.64 -17.99
C SER A 122 -10.32 -6.11 -16.79
N ALA A 123 -11.65 -6.12 -16.93
CA ALA A 123 -12.57 -6.70 -15.94
C ALA A 123 -12.29 -8.19 -15.65
N ARG A 124 -11.80 -8.92 -16.66
CA ARG A 124 -11.37 -10.32 -16.51
C ARG A 124 -10.18 -10.43 -15.54
N GLN A 125 -9.18 -9.56 -15.66
CA GLN A 125 -8.04 -9.54 -14.73
C GLN A 125 -8.46 -9.17 -13.31
N VAL A 126 -9.40 -8.22 -13.14
CA VAL A 126 -9.98 -7.89 -11.83
C VAL A 126 -10.64 -9.12 -11.21
N ARG A 127 -11.58 -9.75 -11.94
CA ARG A 127 -12.32 -10.92 -11.45
C ARG A 127 -11.40 -12.09 -11.13
N ALA A 128 -10.45 -12.36 -12.01
CA ALA A 128 -9.42 -13.36 -11.77
C ALA A 128 -8.66 -13.03 -10.48
N TYR A 129 -8.04 -11.85 -10.36
CA TYR A 129 -7.25 -11.48 -9.19
C TYR A 129 -8.01 -11.63 -7.85
N TRP A 130 -9.28 -11.24 -7.82
CA TRP A 130 -10.11 -11.28 -6.62
C TRP A 130 -10.85 -12.61 -6.42
N GLY A 131 -10.71 -13.59 -7.30
CA GLY A 131 -11.43 -14.86 -7.22
C GLY A 131 -12.95 -14.70 -7.31
N ILE A 132 -13.42 -13.72 -8.08
CA ILE A 132 -14.85 -13.48 -8.30
C ILE A 132 -15.29 -14.36 -9.47
N ASP A 133 -15.81 -15.55 -9.16
CA ASP A 133 -16.36 -16.47 -10.16
C ASP A 133 -17.54 -15.84 -10.91
N GLY A 134 -17.50 -15.96 -12.24
CA GLY A 134 -18.44 -15.31 -13.14
C GLY A 134 -19.78 -16.01 -13.23
N ASN A 135 -20.82 -15.36 -12.73
CA ASN A 135 -22.17 -15.42 -13.27
C ASN A 135 -22.89 -14.10 -12.98
N ALA A 136 -22.66 -13.11 -13.85
CA ALA A 136 -23.60 -12.02 -14.13
C ALA A 136 -23.11 -11.31 -15.40
N GLU A 137 -23.95 -11.34 -16.42
CA GLU A 137 -23.86 -10.50 -17.62
C GLU A 137 -23.71 -9.02 -17.25
N GLY A 138 -22.98 -8.28 -18.08
CA GLY A 138 -23.00 -6.82 -18.08
C GLY A 138 -22.12 -6.17 -17.03
N ASP A 139 -20.94 -5.71 -17.45
CA ASP A 139 -20.69 -4.26 -17.43
C ASP A 139 -19.35 -3.94 -18.10
N ARG A 140 -19.43 -3.08 -19.11
CA ARG A 140 -18.28 -2.52 -19.80
C ARG A 140 -17.53 -1.66 -18.80
N VAL A 141 -16.35 -2.10 -18.37
CA VAL A 141 -15.35 -1.17 -17.83
C VAL A 141 -15.00 -0.25 -18.97
N THR A 142 -15.44 1.00 -18.87
CA THR A 142 -15.11 2.07 -19.81
C THR A 142 -13.60 2.11 -20.00
N GLU A 143 -13.16 1.98 -21.25
CA GLU A 143 -11.78 2.25 -21.68
C GLU A 143 -11.44 3.71 -21.31
N GLY A 144 -10.90 3.88 -20.12
CA GLY A 144 -10.36 5.15 -19.64
C GLY A 144 -9.06 5.44 -20.36
N ARG A 145 -9.15 6.20 -21.46
CA ARG A 145 -8.12 7.06 -22.07
C ARG A 145 -6.69 6.51 -22.03
N ARG A 146 -6.24 6.00 -23.18
CA ARG A 146 -4.82 6.09 -23.57
C ARG A 146 -4.39 7.56 -23.46
N ASP A 147 -3.41 7.77 -22.59
CA ASP A 147 -2.72 9.01 -22.35
C ASP A 147 -2.27 9.60 -23.69
N ARG A 148 -2.89 10.71 -24.11
CA ARG A 148 -2.33 11.56 -25.15
C ARG A 148 -1.12 12.20 -24.50
N ARG A 149 0.06 11.93 -25.06
CA ARG A 149 1.28 12.68 -24.77
C ARG A 149 0.92 14.18 -24.72
N HIS A 150 0.97 14.77 -23.53
CA HIS A 150 1.12 16.20 -23.40
C HIS A 150 2.54 16.50 -23.88
N GLU A 151 2.68 16.83 -25.17
CA GLU A 151 3.81 17.61 -25.65
C GLU A 151 3.78 18.94 -24.89
N TRP A 152 4.69 19.07 -23.93
CA TRP A 152 5.07 20.36 -23.38
C TRP A 152 5.85 21.10 -24.47
N ARG A 153 5.33 22.23 -24.94
CA ARG A 153 6.09 23.21 -25.73
C ARG A 153 6.42 24.41 -24.83
N PRO A 154 7.69 24.81 -24.70
CA PRO A 154 8.03 26.05 -24.01
C PRO A 154 7.77 27.25 -24.93
N GLY A 155 7.16 28.28 -24.36
CA GLY A 155 7.40 29.70 -24.63
C GLY A 155 7.15 30.24 -26.04
N GLU A 156 6.06 30.99 -26.19
CA GLU A 156 6.01 32.29 -26.85
C GLU A 156 5.12 33.23 -26.03
#